data_AF-A0A2K4IQD0-F1
#
_entry.id   AF-A0A2K4IQD0-F1
#
_cell.length_a   1.000
_cell.length_b   1.000
_cell.length_c   1.000
_cell.angle_alpha   90.00
_cell.angle_beta   90.00
_cell.angle_gamma   90.00
#
_symmetry.space_group_name_H-M   'P 1'
#
loop_
_entity.id
_entity.type
_entity.pdbx_description
1 polymer ?
#
loop_
_entity_poly.entity_id
_entity_poly.type
_entity_poly.pdbx_seq_one_letter_code
_entity_poly.pdbx_strand_id
1 'polypeptide(L)'
;MANTTMITRKLDRLSGMGLAFALANHVGDEVIHTMRPGHFGIVTVETVVKKGKEGESDTTYEKTHIRPFSDRDYRKILASHELPCREDGVYYVYEVKGVAEFRSIFQDDAKARALIASRINNAEVDVPDHL
;
A
#
# COMPACT_ATOMS: atom_id res chain seq x y z
N MET A 1 -19.95 8.58 -8.28
CA MET A 1 -18.69 8.08 -7.66
C MET A 1 -18.97 8.02 -6.17
N ALA A 2 -18.84 6.85 -5.53
CA ALA A 2 -19.02 6.78 -4.08
C ALA A 2 -17.88 7.59 -3.44
N ASN A 3 -18.21 8.56 -2.59
CA ASN A 3 -17.19 9.23 -1.79
C ASN A 3 -16.63 8.19 -0.82
N THR A 4 -15.34 7.88 -0.96
CA THR A 4 -14.64 7.01 -0.03
C THR A 4 -14.51 7.74 1.31
N THR A 5 -15.28 7.31 2.30
CA THR A 5 -15.13 7.77 3.69
C THR A 5 -13.83 7.20 4.26
N MET A 6 -12.97 8.09 4.75
CA MET A 6 -11.75 7.73 5.46
C MET A 6 -12.02 7.74 6.97
N ILE A 7 -11.45 6.79 7.69
CA ILE A 7 -11.49 6.71 9.15
C ILE A 7 -10.07 6.57 9.70
N THR A 8 -9.82 7.23 10.81
CA THR A 8 -8.55 7.11 11.53
C THR A 8 -8.52 5.84 12.34
N ARG A 9 -7.49 5.01 12.14
CA ARG A 9 -7.28 3.74 12.86
C ARG A 9 -5.89 3.72 13.48
N LYS A 10 -5.78 3.10 14.65
CA LYS A 10 -4.48 2.82 15.25
C LYS A 10 -3.74 1.73 14.48
N LEU A 11 -2.46 1.97 14.20
CA LEU A 11 -1.62 1.06 13.43
C LEU A 11 -1.48 -0.31 14.10
N ASP A 12 -1.44 -0.37 15.43
CA ASP A 12 -1.36 -1.61 16.22
C ASP A 12 -2.56 -2.55 15.99
N ARG A 13 -3.70 -2.01 15.55
CA ARG A 13 -4.95 -2.74 15.29
C ARG A 13 -5.21 -3.01 13.82
N LEU A 14 -4.43 -2.44 12.91
CA LEU A 14 -4.59 -2.70 11.48
C LEU A 14 -4.03 -4.06 11.08
N SER A 15 -4.81 -4.80 10.30
CA SER A 15 -4.44 -6.08 9.70
C SER A 15 -5.13 -6.24 8.35
N GLY A 16 -4.77 -7.28 7.60
CA GLY A 16 -5.41 -7.61 6.33
C GLY A 16 -5.39 -6.47 5.31
N MET A 17 -6.53 -6.20 4.67
CA MET A 17 -6.62 -5.22 3.58
C MET A 17 -6.43 -3.78 4.03
N GLY A 18 -6.88 -3.40 5.24
CA GLY A 18 -6.61 -2.07 5.78
C GLY A 18 -5.11 -1.81 5.98
N LEU A 19 -4.36 -2.81 6.46
CA LEU A 19 -2.90 -2.72 6.60
C LEU A 19 -2.21 -2.68 5.24
N ALA A 20 -2.63 -3.54 4.30
CA ALA A 20 -2.10 -3.55 2.94
C ALA A 20 -2.34 -2.22 2.20
N PHE A 21 -3.53 -1.63 2.35
CA PHE A 21 -3.85 -0.32 1.80
C PHE A 21 -2.96 0.76 2.39
N ALA A 22 -2.85 0.82 3.73
CA ALA A 22 -2.03 1.82 4.39
C ALA A 22 -0.55 1.72 3.99
N LEU A 23 -0.03 0.49 3.87
CA LEU A 23 1.34 0.26 3.39
C LEU A 23 1.51 0.77 1.96
N ALA A 24 0.62 0.38 1.05
CA ALA A 24 0.69 0.81 -0.35
C ALA A 24 0.54 2.33 -0.49
N ASN A 25 -0.34 2.96 0.30
CA ASN A 25 -0.64 4.39 0.20
C ASN A 25 0.50 5.29 0.69
N HIS A 26 1.14 4.89 1.79
CA HIS A 26 2.11 5.75 2.48
C HIS A 26 3.55 5.38 2.15
N VAL A 27 3.82 4.11 1.88
CA VAL A 27 5.18 3.57 1.71
C VAL A 27 5.42 3.09 0.27
N GLY A 28 4.38 2.61 -0.42
CA GLY A 28 4.48 2.25 -1.83
C GLY A 28 4.74 3.46 -2.73
N ASP A 29 5.34 3.20 -3.89
CA ASP A 29 5.58 4.23 -4.92
C ASP A 29 4.42 4.32 -5.91
N GLU A 30 3.57 3.29 -5.93
CA GLU A 30 2.50 3.16 -6.90
C GLU A 30 1.23 3.94 -6.50
N VAL A 31 0.57 4.56 -7.48
CA VAL A 31 -0.73 5.21 -7.27
C VAL A 31 -1.79 4.14 -7.04
N ILE A 32 -2.48 4.21 -5.91
CA ILE A 32 -3.56 3.28 -5.57
C ILE A 32 -4.95 3.89 -5.79
N HIS A 33 -5.92 3.02 -6.09
CA HIS A 33 -7.31 3.37 -6.29
C HIS A 33 -8.24 2.36 -5.60
N THR A 34 -9.21 2.86 -4.82
CA THR A 34 -10.25 2.04 -4.20
C THR A 34 -11.25 1.59 -5.25
N MET A 35 -11.50 0.28 -5.40
CA MET A 35 -12.34 -0.25 -6.46
C MET A 35 -13.79 -0.49 -6.00
N ARG A 36 -13.94 -1.37 -5.01
CA ARG A 36 -15.20 -1.81 -4.40
C ARG A 36 -14.95 -2.08 -2.92
N PRO A 37 -15.98 -2.18 -2.06
CA PRO A 37 -15.78 -2.54 -0.65
C PRO A 37 -14.85 -3.76 -0.49
N GLY A 38 -13.89 -3.66 0.42
CA GLY A 38 -12.84 -4.68 0.63
C GLY A 38 -11.73 -4.75 -0.43
N HIS A 39 -11.71 -3.91 -1.48
CA HIS A 39 -10.74 -4.04 -2.59
C HIS A 39 -10.16 -2.71 -3.05
N PHE A 40 -8.85 -2.69 -3.25
CA PHE A 40 -8.12 -1.62 -3.92
C PHE A 40 -7.13 -2.20 -4.94
N GLY A 41 -6.68 -1.35 -5.85
CA GLY A 41 -5.75 -1.73 -6.89
C GLY A 41 -4.71 -0.65 -7.15
N ILE A 42 -3.69 -1.03 -7.91
CA ILE A 42 -2.67 -0.13 -8.42
C ILE A 42 -3.12 0.38 -9.79
N VAL A 43 -3.00 1.68 -9.98
CA VAL A 43 -3.21 2.34 -11.27
C VAL A 43 -1.97 2.13 -12.15
N THR A 44 -2.16 1.48 -13.28
CA THR A 44 -1.12 1.24 -14.29
C THR A 44 -1.50 1.94 -15.58
N VAL A 45 -0.51 2.51 -16.27
CA VAL A 45 -0.71 3.17 -17.57
C VAL A 45 -0.07 2.32 -18.67
N GLU A 46 -0.84 2.02 -19.70
CA GLU A 46 -0.38 1.36 -20.92
C GLU A 46 -0.36 2.40 -22.04
N THR A 47 0.79 2.57 -22.69
CA THR A 47 0.91 3.40 -23.89
C THR A 47 0.53 2.55 -25.11
N VAL A 48 -0.54 2.93 -25.80
CA VAL A 48 -1.03 2.23 -26.99
C VAL A 48 -0.77 3.06 -28.23
N VAL A 49 -0.12 2.44 -29.22
CA VAL A 49 0.10 3.05 -30.53
C VAL A 49 -0.97 2.53 -31.49
N LYS A 50 -1.85 3.44 -31.93
CA LYS A 50 -2.80 3.16 -33.00
C LYS A 50 -2.15 3.56 -34.32
N LYS A 51 -1.85 2.57 -35.14
CA LYS A 51 -1.30 2.81 -36.47
C LYS A 51 -2.29 3.60 -37.34
N GLY A 52 -1.78 4.63 -37.99
CA GLY A 52 -2.51 5.37 -39.01
C GLY A 52 -2.80 4.49 -40.23
N LYS A 53 -3.79 4.85 -41.04
CA LYS A 53 -3.93 4.28 -42.38
C LYS A 53 -2.90 4.92 -43.33
N GLU A 54 -2.77 4.40 -44.55
CA GLU A 54 -1.80 4.88 -45.54
C GLU A 54 -1.80 6.42 -45.67
N GLY A 55 -0.66 7.05 -45.34
CA GLY A 55 -0.48 8.51 -45.36
C GLY A 55 -0.84 9.25 -44.06
N GLU A 56 -1.45 8.60 -43.08
CA GLU A 56 -1.74 9.17 -41.76
C GLU A 56 -0.61 8.89 -40.75
N SER A 57 -0.41 9.81 -39.80
CA SER A 57 0.54 9.60 -38.69
C SER A 57 -0.05 8.68 -37.63
N ASP A 58 0.80 7.85 -37.03
CA ASP A 58 0.41 7.03 -35.88
C ASP A 58 -0.04 7.92 -34.71
N THR A 59 -1.11 7.51 -34.04
CA THR A 59 -1.58 8.20 -32.84
C THR A 59 -1.19 7.40 -31.61
N THR A 60 -0.52 8.04 -30.66
CA THR A 60 -0.21 7.46 -29.36
C THR A 60 -1.19 7.98 -28.33
N TYR A 61 -1.78 7.11 -27.54
CA TYR A 61 -2.62 7.49 -26.40
C TYR A 61 -2.34 6.60 -25.20
N GLU A 62 -2.62 7.14 -24.02
CA GLU A 62 -2.49 6.42 -22.75
C GLU A 62 -3.81 5.77 -22.37
N LYS A 63 -3.73 4.52 -21.94
CA LYS A 63 -4.86 3.77 -21.41
C LYS A 63 -4.57 3.42 -19.96
N THR A 64 -5.42 3.91 -19.06
CA THR A 64 -5.31 3.61 -17.64
C THR A 64 -6.04 2.32 -17.29
N HIS A 65 -5.37 1.47 -16.52
CA HIS A 65 -5.87 0.21 -16.01
C HIS A 65 -5.74 0.20 -14.49
N ILE A 66 -6.65 -0.49 -13.80
CA ILE A 66 -6.53 -0.75 -12.37
C ILE A 66 -6.32 -2.25 -12.20
N ARG A 67 -5.14 -2.63 -11.71
CA ARG A 67 -4.83 -4.03 -11.38
C ARG A 67 -5.04 -4.24 -9.88
N PRO A 68 -5.68 -5.33 -9.43
CA PRO A 68 -5.78 -5.66 -8.01
C PRO A 68 -4.42 -5.68 -7.33
N PHE A 69 -4.34 -5.10 -6.12
CA PHE A 69 -3.17 -5.20 -5.27
C PHE A 69 -3.01 -6.65 -4.80
N SER A 70 -1.79 -7.16 -4.81
CA SER A 70 -1.49 -8.56 -4.51
C SER A 70 -0.48 -8.72 -3.37
N ASP A 71 -0.42 -9.91 -2.77
CA ASP A 71 0.61 -10.26 -1.79
C ASP A 71 2.03 -10.07 -2.32
N ARG A 72 2.23 -10.23 -3.63
CA ARG A 72 3.53 -9.97 -4.26
C ARG A 72 3.89 -8.49 -4.19
N ASP A 73 2.92 -7.59 -4.41
CA ASP A 73 3.12 -6.15 -4.30
C ASP A 73 3.42 -5.78 -2.84
N TYR A 74 2.66 -6.33 -1.90
CA TYR A 74 2.88 -6.16 -0.47
C TYR A 74 4.31 -6.53 -0.05
N ARG A 75 4.75 -7.74 -0.39
CA ARG A 75 6.10 -8.21 -0.06
C ARG A 75 7.20 -7.44 -0.79
N LYS A 76 6.94 -6.97 -2.02
CA LYS A 76 7.88 -6.12 -2.76
C LYS A 76 8.14 -4.81 -2.00
N ILE A 77 7.09 -4.15 -1.51
CA ILE A 77 7.22 -2.92 -0.71
C ILE A 77 7.97 -3.20 0.60
N LEU A 78 7.65 -4.31 1.28
CA LEU A 78 8.37 -4.68 2.50
C LEU A 78 9.85 -4.98 2.24
N ALA A 79 10.18 -5.60 1.11
CA ALA A 79 11.56 -5.95 0.76
C ALA A 79 12.40 -4.74 0.33
N SER A 80 11.77 -3.69 -0.22
CA SER A 80 12.49 -2.48 -0.63
C SER A 80 12.91 -1.58 0.54
N HIS A 81 12.46 -1.89 1.76
CA HIS A 81 12.75 -1.11 2.95
C HIS A 81 13.39 -1.96 4.05
N GLU A 82 14.54 -1.53 4.54
CA GLU A 82 15.20 -2.15 5.69
C GLU A 82 14.80 -1.46 6.99
N LEU A 83 14.41 -2.26 7.99
CA LEU A 83 14.19 -1.81 9.36
C LEU A 83 14.82 -2.81 10.33
N PRO A 84 15.51 -2.35 11.38
CA PRO A 84 16.04 -3.24 12.41
C PRO A 84 14.90 -3.98 13.11
N CYS A 85 15.02 -5.30 13.17
CA CYS A 85 14.06 -6.20 13.81
C CYS A 85 14.70 -6.81 15.05
N ARG A 86 13.98 -6.81 16.17
CA ARG A 86 14.32 -7.54 17.39
C ARG A 86 13.36 -8.72 17.55
N GLU A 87 13.89 -9.89 17.85
CA GLU A 87 13.08 -11.05 18.21
C GLU A 87 12.89 -11.11 19.73
N ASP A 88 11.66 -11.36 20.16
CA ASP A 88 11.26 -11.46 21.57
C ASP A 88 10.34 -12.67 21.76
N GLY A 89 10.97 -13.82 22.00
CA GLY A 89 10.30 -15.12 21.98
C GLY A 89 9.78 -15.44 20.58
N VAL A 90 8.47 -15.59 20.44
CA VAL A 90 7.81 -15.87 19.15
C VAL A 90 7.42 -14.61 18.37
N TYR A 91 7.80 -13.43 18.88
CA TYR A 91 7.37 -12.16 18.31
C TYR A 91 8.51 -11.44 17.61
N TYR A 92 8.16 -10.81 16.50
CA TYR A 92 8.99 -9.84 15.79
C TYR A 92 8.59 -8.44 16.24
N VAL A 93 9.60 -7.65 16.59
CA VAL A 93 9.44 -6.34 17.19
C VAL A 93 10.22 -5.30 16.40
N TYR A 94 9.53 -4.22 16.02
CA TYR A 94 10.10 -3.07 15.32
C TYR A 94 9.83 -1.80 16.11
N GLU A 95 10.89 -1.06 16.41
CA GLU A 95 10.79 0.21 17.15
C GLU A 95 10.85 1.39 16.18
N VAL A 96 9.90 2.30 16.29
CA VAL A 96 9.90 3.57 15.55
C VAL A 96 10.08 4.70 16.55
N LYS A 97 11.29 5.30 16.54
CA LYS A 97 11.68 6.33 17.49
C LYS A 97 10.69 7.50 17.49
N GLY A 98 10.17 7.83 18.68
CA GLY A 98 9.24 8.94 18.87
C GLY A 98 7.78 8.63 18.51
N VAL A 99 7.47 7.39 18.10
CA VAL A 99 6.11 6.96 17.77
C VAL A 99 5.65 5.81 18.67
N ALA A 100 6.09 4.60 18.39
CA ALA A 100 5.65 3.38 19.09
C ALA A 100 6.54 2.19 18.77
N GLU A 101 6.38 1.12 19.56
CA GLU A 101 6.86 -0.22 19.26
C GLU A 101 5.74 -1.03 18.59
N PHE A 102 6.05 -1.73 17.50
CA PHE A 102 5.12 -2.61 16.81
C PHE A 102 5.57 -4.07 16.93
N ARG A 103 4.69 -4.91 17.48
CA ARG A 103 4.94 -6.32 17.79
C ARG A 103 3.92 -7.23 17.11
N SER A 104 4.38 -8.34 16.54
CA SER A 104 3.51 -9.38 15.97
C SER A 104 4.22 -10.74 15.90
N ILE A 105 3.46 -11.83 15.93
CA ILE A 105 3.99 -13.15 15.58
C ILE A 105 4.25 -13.30 14.07
N PHE A 106 3.64 -12.41 13.26
CA PHE A 106 3.86 -12.32 11.82
C PHE A 106 4.80 -11.15 11.53
N GLN A 107 6.02 -11.46 11.09
CA GLN A 107 7.05 -10.46 10.83
C GLN A 107 6.59 -9.36 9.84
N ASP A 108 5.92 -9.78 8.76
CA ASP A 108 5.43 -8.88 7.70
C ASP A 108 4.45 -7.83 8.25
N ASP A 109 3.55 -8.22 9.14
CA ASP A 109 2.57 -7.32 9.77
C ASP A 109 3.26 -6.29 10.68
N ALA A 110 4.18 -6.75 11.55
CA ALA A 110 4.90 -5.84 12.45
C ALA A 110 5.76 -4.87 11.65
N LYS A 111 6.44 -5.36 10.60
CA LYS A 111 7.26 -4.54 9.72
C LYS A 111 6.42 -3.50 8.97
N ALA A 112 5.27 -3.89 8.41
CA ALA A 112 4.39 -2.98 7.69
C ALA A 112 3.92 -1.83 8.58
N ARG A 113 3.44 -2.13 9.79
CA ARG A 113 3.00 -1.12 10.77
C ARG A 113 4.13 -0.14 11.10
N ALA A 114 5.34 -0.66 11.33
CA ALA A 114 6.52 0.16 11.63
C ALA A 114 6.94 1.03 10.43
N LEU A 115 6.89 0.51 9.20
CA LEU A 115 7.19 1.30 8.00
C LEU A 115 6.19 2.44 7.81
N ILE A 116 4.90 2.16 7.96
CA ILE A 116 3.85 3.19 7.86
C ILE A 116 4.08 4.25 8.93
N ALA A 117 4.25 3.84 10.20
CA ALA A 117 4.50 4.74 11.32
C ALA A 117 5.74 5.61 11.12
N SER A 118 6.83 5.03 10.64
CA SER A 118 8.08 5.75 10.34
C SER A 118 7.84 6.81 9.25
N ARG A 119 7.04 6.47 8.24
CA ARG A 119 6.76 7.35 7.10
C ARG A 119 5.84 8.51 7.43
N ILE A 120 4.81 8.29 8.26
CA ILE A 120 3.83 9.31 8.66
C ILE A 120 4.17 9.99 9.98
N ASN A 121 5.18 9.48 10.70
CA ASN A 121 5.58 9.90 12.04
C ASN A 121 4.41 9.95 13.05
N ASN A 122 3.53 8.94 13.01
CA ASN A 122 2.34 8.84 13.85
C ASN A 122 1.93 7.37 14.05
N ALA A 123 1.23 7.07 15.15
CA ALA A 123 0.72 5.73 15.49
C ALA A 123 -0.69 5.48 14.94
N GLU A 124 -1.28 6.47 14.26
CA GLU A 124 -2.61 6.43 13.67
C GLU A 124 -2.54 6.80 12.20
N VAL A 125 -3.35 6.14 11.39
CA VAL A 125 -3.40 6.35 9.93
C VAL A 125 -4.83 6.32 9.44
N ASP A 126 -5.11 7.09 8.40
CA ASP A 126 -6.41 7.09 7.76
C ASP A 126 -6.49 5.96 6.74
N VAL A 127 -7.54 5.15 6.85
CA VAL A 127 -7.88 4.09 5.90
C VAL A 127 -9.35 4.21 5.48
N PRO A 128 -9.73 3.73 4.29
CA PRO A 128 -11.13 3.64 3.91
C PRO A 128 -11.95 2.83 4.92
N ASP A 129 -13.12 3.31 5.32
CA ASP A 129 -13.99 2.67 6.33
C ASP A 129 -14.46 1.25 5.94
N HIS A 130 -14.47 0.98 4.64
CA HIS A 130 -14.90 -0.30 4.08
C HIS A 130 -13.77 -1.33 3.94
N LEU A 131 -12.59 -1.08 4.52
CA LEU A 131 -11.41 -1.95 4.49
C LEU A 131 -11.03 -2.50 5.87
#